data_AF-A0A9X9XKA4-F1
#
_entry.id   AF-A0A9X9XKA4-F1
#
_cell.length_a   1.000
_cell.length_b   1.000
_cell.length_c   1.000
_cell.angle_alpha   90.00
_cell.angle_beta   90.00
_cell.angle_gamma   90.00
#
_symmetry.space_group_name_H-M   'P 1'
#
loop_
_entity.id
_entity.type
_entity.pdbx_description
1 polymer ?
#
loop_
_entity_poly.entity_id
_entity_poly.type
_entity_poly.pdbx_seq_one_letter_code
_entity_poly.pdbx_strand_id
1 'polypeptide(L)'
;MRLLAALAALMAMLAGAAPAAAQNRFWLQNNTGQTIVAANVSPSRITEWGPNILTRGPLLPGMQVWVEPGFSDCYLDIRVRFADGTEDGHLGVHACTLTRIAFGSDVPQAAPPPPRPVEHPNPSFTFVNLSGEPIREIYVSLTSQRNWGADRLGPRQILPPGASMPITLPRTGVCTADIRIVYMDGRVMEQRNIETCSIRSFAWR
;
A
#
# COMPACT_ATOMS: atom_id res chain seq x y z
N MET A 1 -33.23 57.91 -34.10
CA MET A 1 -32.18 57.84 -33.05
C MET A 1 -32.88 57.42 -31.77
N ARG A 2 -32.64 56.32 -31.03
CA ARG A 2 -31.72 55.17 -30.99
C ARG A 2 -32.49 54.10 -30.16
N LEU A 3 -32.90 52.95 -30.72
CA LEU A 3 -32.32 51.60 -30.59
C LEU A 3 -31.95 51.12 -29.17
N LEU A 4 -32.41 49.87 -28.86
CA LEU A 4 -31.97 48.83 -27.89
C LEU A 4 -32.99 48.55 -26.77
N ALA A 5 -33.89 47.55 -26.84
CA ALA A 5 -33.73 46.08 -26.93
C ALA A 5 -32.97 45.48 -25.73
N ALA A 6 -33.70 45.03 -24.71
CA ALA A 6 -33.16 44.20 -23.62
C ALA A 6 -33.55 42.73 -23.86
N LEU A 7 -32.62 41.97 -24.43
CA LEU A 7 -32.75 40.53 -24.64
C LEU A 7 -32.50 39.77 -23.32
N ALA A 8 -33.43 38.88 -22.97
CA ALA A 8 -33.24 37.87 -21.95
C ALA A 8 -32.14 36.88 -22.38
N ALA A 9 -31.13 36.68 -21.54
CA ALA A 9 -30.13 35.63 -21.72
C ALA A 9 -30.41 34.50 -20.71
N LEU A 10 -31.20 33.51 -21.12
CA LEU A 10 -31.34 32.24 -20.42
C LEU A 10 -30.13 31.37 -20.83
N MET A 11 -29.08 31.33 -20.01
CA MET A 11 -27.92 30.48 -20.23
C MET A 11 -28.29 29.03 -19.84
N ALA A 12 -28.58 28.19 -20.82
CA ALA A 12 -28.75 26.75 -20.62
C ALA A 12 -27.38 26.11 -20.32
N MET A 13 -27.20 25.59 -19.11
CA MET A 13 -26.07 24.72 -18.78
C MET A 13 -26.28 23.35 -19.45
N LEU A 14 -25.67 23.16 -20.62
CA LEU A 14 -25.48 21.82 -21.20
C LEU A 14 -24.29 21.17 -20.49
N ALA A 15 -24.55 20.43 -19.41
CA ALA A 15 -23.57 19.51 -18.85
C ALA A 15 -23.33 18.39 -19.87
N GLY A 16 -22.18 18.43 -20.54
CA GLY A 16 -21.77 17.37 -21.45
C GLY A 16 -21.59 16.07 -20.68
N ALA A 17 -22.40 15.05 -20.98
CA ALA A 17 -22.11 13.69 -20.58
C ALA A 17 -20.85 13.25 -21.35
N ALA A 18 -19.73 13.08 -20.65
CA ALA A 18 -18.57 12.42 -21.24
C ALA A 18 -19.00 11.01 -21.72
N PRO A 19 -18.53 10.54 -22.88
CA PRO A 19 -18.82 9.18 -23.30
C PRO A 19 -18.30 8.22 -22.23
N ALA A 20 -19.15 7.30 -21.77
CA ALA A 20 -18.71 6.22 -20.91
C ALA A 20 -17.70 5.39 -21.71
N ALA A 21 -16.42 5.46 -21.37
CA ALA A 21 -15.41 4.62 -21.98
C ALA A 21 -15.78 3.16 -21.72
N ALA A 22 -15.86 2.36 -22.80
CA ALA A 22 -16.05 0.92 -22.71
C ALA A 22 -15.02 0.34 -21.73
N GLN A 23 -15.52 -0.30 -20.67
CA GLN A 23 -14.70 -0.68 -19.55
C GLN A 23 -14.19 -2.10 -19.78
N ASN A 24 -13.04 -2.29 -20.44
CA ASN A 24 -12.39 -3.61 -20.49
C ASN A 24 -11.63 -3.92 -19.20
N ARG A 25 -12.32 -3.90 -18.05
CA ARG A 25 -11.74 -4.16 -16.73
C ARG A 25 -12.85 -4.50 -15.75
N PHE A 26 -12.70 -5.59 -15.03
CA PHE A 26 -13.76 -6.16 -14.20
C PHE A 26 -13.18 -6.89 -12.99
N TRP A 27 -14.03 -7.16 -12.01
CA TRP A 27 -13.69 -8.04 -10.90
C TRP A 27 -13.88 -9.50 -11.29
N LEU A 28 -12.89 -10.36 -11.04
CA LEU A 28 -13.06 -11.81 -10.99
C LEU A 28 -13.19 -12.23 -9.53
N GLN A 29 -14.29 -12.89 -9.17
CA GLN A 29 -14.61 -13.27 -7.81
C GLN A 29 -14.65 -14.79 -7.65
N ASN A 30 -14.05 -15.28 -6.57
CA ASN A 30 -14.16 -16.67 -6.16
C ASN A 30 -15.30 -16.83 -5.15
N ASN A 31 -16.47 -17.24 -5.62
CA ASN A 31 -17.62 -17.58 -4.76
C ASN A 31 -17.74 -19.08 -4.52
N THR A 32 -16.69 -19.85 -4.81
CA THR A 32 -16.65 -21.28 -4.51
C THR A 32 -16.13 -21.52 -3.09
N GLY A 33 -16.30 -22.74 -2.58
CA GLY A 33 -15.59 -23.22 -1.38
C GLY A 33 -14.14 -23.63 -1.64
N GLN A 34 -13.65 -23.54 -2.88
CA GLN A 34 -12.34 -23.99 -3.31
C GLN A 34 -11.40 -22.81 -3.56
N THR A 35 -10.09 -23.01 -3.40
CA THR A 35 -9.11 -21.97 -3.74
C THR A 35 -8.83 -21.99 -5.24
N ILE A 36 -8.90 -20.83 -5.91
CA ILE A 36 -8.47 -20.68 -7.30
C ILE A 36 -6.97 -20.41 -7.31
N VAL A 37 -6.20 -21.29 -7.95
CA VAL A 37 -4.73 -21.22 -8.01
C VAL A 37 -4.21 -20.63 -9.32
N ALA A 38 -5.04 -20.62 -10.37
CA ALA A 38 -4.75 -19.90 -11.61
C ALA A 38 -6.01 -19.31 -12.22
N ALA A 39 -5.88 -18.16 -12.88
CA ALA A 39 -6.90 -17.58 -13.73
C ALA A 39 -6.24 -17.13 -15.04
N ASN A 40 -6.88 -17.38 -16.17
CA ASN A 40 -6.38 -16.96 -17.49
C ASN A 40 -7.50 -16.21 -18.23
N VAL A 41 -7.11 -15.17 -18.98
CA VAL A 41 -8.03 -14.36 -19.77
C VAL A 41 -7.45 -14.22 -21.17
N SER A 42 -8.24 -14.52 -22.20
CA SER A 42 -7.87 -14.37 -23.61
C SER A 42 -9.01 -13.69 -24.39
N PRO A 43 -8.71 -13.00 -25.50
CA PRO A 43 -9.75 -12.62 -26.45
C PRO A 43 -10.41 -13.88 -27.02
N SER A 44 -11.74 -13.91 -27.14
CA SER A 44 -12.48 -15.11 -27.58
C SER A 44 -12.16 -15.58 -29.01
N ARG A 45 -11.43 -14.77 -29.80
CA ARG A 45 -10.92 -15.19 -31.11
C ARG A 45 -9.64 -16.04 -31.03
N ILE A 46 -9.00 -16.11 -29.86
CA ILE A 46 -7.74 -16.80 -29.62
C ILE A 46 -8.03 -18.08 -28.84
N THR A 47 -7.60 -19.21 -29.39
CA THR A 47 -7.82 -20.52 -28.77
C THR A 47 -6.76 -20.83 -27.71
N GLU A 48 -5.56 -20.26 -27.84
CA GLU A 48 -4.51 -20.39 -26.83
C GLU A 48 -4.78 -19.49 -25.62
N TRP A 49 -4.76 -20.10 -24.44
CA TRP A 49 -4.89 -19.38 -23.19
C TRP A 49 -3.61 -18.61 -22.84
N GLY A 50 -3.79 -17.37 -22.40
CA GLY A 50 -2.70 -16.52 -21.89
C GLY A 50 -2.12 -16.99 -20.55
N PRO A 51 -1.14 -16.24 -19.99
CA PRO A 51 -0.51 -16.57 -18.71
C PRO A 51 -1.50 -16.50 -17.53
N ASN A 52 -1.09 -17.05 -16.38
CA ASN A 52 -1.84 -16.90 -15.14
C ASN A 52 -1.80 -15.43 -14.68
N ILE A 53 -2.97 -14.82 -14.51
CA ILE A 53 -3.08 -13.42 -14.08
C ILE A 53 -2.97 -13.24 -12.55
N LEU A 54 -3.00 -14.33 -11.77
CA LEU A 54 -2.88 -14.31 -10.31
C LEU A 54 -1.41 -14.18 -9.86
N THR A 55 -0.80 -13.02 -10.12
CA THR A 55 0.63 -12.76 -9.85
C THR A 55 0.97 -12.56 -8.37
N ARG A 56 -0.03 -12.26 -7.53
CA ARG A 56 0.13 -12.00 -6.09
C ARG A 56 -0.26 -13.17 -5.19
N GLY A 57 -0.45 -14.35 -5.77
CA GLY A 57 -0.88 -15.57 -5.08
C GLY A 57 -2.31 -15.99 -5.41
N PRO A 58 -2.77 -17.13 -4.85
CA PRO A 58 -4.06 -17.72 -5.17
C PRO A 58 -5.23 -16.87 -4.65
N LEU A 59 -6.38 -17.02 -5.29
CA LEU A 59 -7.63 -16.35 -4.93
C LEU A 59 -8.47 -17.27 -4.02
N LEU A 60 -8.48 -17.00 -2.72
CA LEU A 60 -9.20 -17.79 -1.72
C LEU A 60 -10.73 -17.63 -1.84
N PRO A 61 -11.54 -18.55 -1.28
CA PRO A 61 -13.00 -18.38 -1.16
C PRO A 61 -13.40 -17.01 -0.63
N GLY A 62 -14.36 -16.36 -1.30
CA GLY A 62 -14.87 -15.03 -0.97
C GLY A 62 -13.98 -13.85 -1.43
N MET A 63 -12.78 -14.10 -1.96
CA MET A 63 -11.91 -13.04 -2.47
C MET A 63 -12.26 -12.66 -3.92
N GLN A 64 -11.81 -11.47 -4.32
CA GLN A 64 -11.88 -10.97 -5.70
C GLN A 64 -10.53 -10.39 -6.15
N VAL A 65 -10.25 -10.46 -7.45
CA VAL A 65 -9.08 -9.86 -8.10
C VAL A 65 -9.53 -8.88 -9.19
N TRP A 66 -8.84 -7.75 -9.30
CA TRP A 66 -9.09 -6.78 -10.36
C TRP A 66 -8.38 -7.24 -11.64
N VAL A 67 -9.15 -7.41 -12.71
CA VAL A 67 -8.65 -7.85 -14.01
C VAL A 67 -8.59 -6.65 -14.94
N GLU A 68 -7.40 -6.38 -15.47
CA GLU A 68 -7.16 -5.36 -16.48
C GLU A 68 -6.36 -6.00 -17.63
N PRO A 69 -7.06 -6.54 -18.64
CA PRO A 69 -6.40 -7.21 -19.76
C PRO A 69 -5.54 -6.23 -20.55
N GLY A 70 -4.37 -6.69 -21.03
CA GLY A 70 -3.46 -5.90 -21.85
C GLY A 70 -3.89 -5.72 -23.31
N PHE A 71 -5.15 -6.02 -23.65
CA PHE A 71 -5.72 -5.96 -25.00
C PHE A 71 -7.08 -5.24 -24.98
N SER A 72 -7.51 -4.71 -26.12
CA SER A 72 -8.72 -3.86 -26.23
C SER A 72 -10.01 -4.62 -26.53
N ASP A 73 -9.95 -5.95 -26.57
CA ASP A 73 -11.09 -6.79 -26.96
C ASP A 73 -12.22 -6.80 -25.95
N CYS A 74 -13.45 -6.72 -26.46
CA CYS A 74 -14.65 -6.74 -25.62
C CYS A 74 -15.19 -8.13 -25.35
N TYR A 75 -14.94 -9.11 -26.22
CA TYR A 75 -15.38 -10.49 -26.03
C TYR A 75 -14.21 -11.34 -25.58
N LEU A 76 -14.29 -11.80 -24.34
CA LEU A 76 -13.20 -12.51 -23.66
C LEU A 76 -13.64 -13.89 -23.20
N ASP A 77 -12.68 -14.81 -23.22
CA ASP A 77 -12.79 -16.10 -22.57
C ASP A 77 -12.01 -16.04 -21.26
N ILE A 78 -12.60 -16.55 -20.19
CA ILE A 78 -12.02 -16.57 -18.85
C ILE A 78 -12.09 -17.99 -18.33
N ARG A 79 -10.96 -18.54 -17.88
CA ARG A 79 -10.91 -19.81 -17.15
C ARG A 79 -10.22 -19.67 -15.82
N VAL A 80 -10.56 -20.55 -14.91
CA VAL A 80 -9.91 -20.70 -13.61
C VAL A 80 -9.54 -22.16 -13.39
N ARG A 81 -8.46 -22.38 -12.64
CA ARG A 81 -8.08 -23.69 -12.12
C ARG A 81 -8.09 -23.65 -10.60
N PHE A 82 -8.76 -24.63 -10.00
CA PHE A 82 -8.85 -24.79 -8.55
C PHE A 82 -7.67 -25.60 -8.00
N ALA A 83 -7.50 -25.55 -6.67
CA ALA A 83 -6.42 -26.24 -5.98
C ALA A 83 -6.49 -27.78 -6.11
N ASP A 84 -7.68 -28.34 -6.35
CA ASP A 84 -7.89 -29.77 -6.62
C ASP A 84 -7.55 -30.17 -8.07
N GLY A 85 -7.17 -29.21 -8.91
CA GLY A 85 -6.83 -29.39 -10.32
C GLY A 85 -8.02 -29.30 -11.28
N THR A 86 -9.25 -29.15 -10.78
CA THR A 86 -10.43 -28.92 -11.62
C THR A 86 -10.39 -27.53 -12.28
N GLU A 87 -11.05 -27.39 -13.42
CA GLU A 87 -11.14 -26.13 -14.15
C GLU A 87 -12.61 -25.76 -14.40
N ASP A 88 -12.88 -24.45 -14.41
CA ASP A 88 -14.17 -23.87 -14.78
C ASP A 88 -13.93 -22.62 -15.64
N GLY A 89 -14.91 -22.21 -16.45
CA GLY A 89 -14.72 -21.12 -17.38
C GLY A 89 -16.00 -20.56 -17.98
N HIS A 90 -15.89 -19.31 -18.43
CA HIS A 90 -16.91 -18.60 -19.19
C HIS A 90 -16.31 -18.17 -20.52
N LEU A 91 -16.98 -18.52 -21.62
CA LEU A 91 -16.55 -18.18 -22.97
C LEU A 91 -17.44 -17.06 -23.52
N GLY A 92 -16.87 -16.18 -24.36
CA GLY A 92 -17.60 -15.13 -25.07
C GLY A 92 -18.18 -14.05 -24.17
N VAL A 93 -17.56 -13.76 -23.03
CA VAL A 93 -18.03 -12.76 -22.07
C VAL A 93 -17.84 -11.34 -22.62
N HIS A 94 -18.90 -10.52 -22.59
CA HIS A 94 -18.83 -9.13 -23.03
C HIS A 94 -18.21 -8.21 -21.96
N ALA A 95 -16.87 -8.26 -21.84
CA ALA A 95 -16.08 -7.57 -20.83
C ALA A 95 -16.26 -6.05 -20.82
N CYS A 96 -16.51 -5.41 -21.97
CA CYS A 96 -16.68 -3.96 -22.08
C CYS A 96 -17.89 -3.38 -21.34
N THR A 97 -18.85 -4.24 -20.99
CA THR A 97 -20.03 -3.89 -20.16
C THR A 97 -20.03 -4.66 -18.84
N LEU A 98 -19.04 -5.53 -18.61
CA LEU A 98 -18.95 -6.37 -17.44
C LEU A 98 -18.30 -5.60 -16.30
N THR A 99 -18.94 -5.61 -15.13
CA THR A 99 -18.35 -5.07 -13.90
C THR A 99 -17.73 -6.16 -13.03
N ARG A 100 -18.28 -7.37 -13.11
CA ARG A 100 -17.87 -8.54 -12.32
C ARG A 100 -18.20 -9.85 -13.03
N ILE A 101 -17.31 -10.83 -12.89
CA ILE A 101 -17.55 -12.24 -13.15
C ILE A 101 -17.31 -13.03 -11.86
N ALA A 102 -18.14 -14.03 -11.58
CA ALA A 102 -18.04 -14.84 -10.38
C ALA A 102 -18.03 -16.33 -10.75
N PHE A 103 -17.18 -17.09 -10.07
CA PHE A 103 -17.14 -18.55 -10.14
C PHE A 103 -17.79 -19.14 -8.89
N GLY A 104 -18.74 -20.07 -9.05
CA GLY A 104 -19.57 -20.61 -7.96
C GLY A 104 -20.90 -19.90 -7.77
N SER A 105 -21.72 -20.41 -6.85
CA SER A 105 -23.01 -19.81 -6.49
C SER A 105 -22.81 -18.45 -5.82
N ASP A 106 -23.76 -17.52 -5.97
CA ASP A 106 -23.73 -16.22 -5.29
C ASP A 106 -23.76 -16.38 -3.76
N VAL A 107 -22.58 -16.57 -3.16
CA VAL A 107 -22.40 -16.39 -1.73
C VAL A 107 -22.52 -14.89 -1.47
N PRO A 108 -23.38 -14.44 -0.54
CA PRO A 108 -23.41 -13.04 -0.13
C PRO A 108 -21.98 -12.58 0.14
N GLN A 109 -21.56 -11.48 -0.51
CA GLN A 109 -20.19 -10.96 -0.39
C GLN A 109 -19.74 -11.04 1.07
N ALA A 110 -18.77 -11.92 1.36
CA ALA A 110 -17.98 -11.74 2.56
C ALA A 110 -17.33 -10.36 2.41
N ALA A 111 -17.50 -9.49 3.41
CA ALA A 111 -16.82 -8.21 3.44
C ALA A 111 -15.34 -8.44 3.09
N PRO A 112 -14.72 -7.60 2.22
CA PRO A 112 -13.32 -7.77 1.87
C PRO A 112 -12.52 -7.99 3.15
N PRO A 113 -11.68 -9.04 3.23
CA PRO A 113 -10.88 -9.28 4.42
C PRO A 113 -10.14 -7.99 4.74
N PRO A 114 -10.11 -7.55 6.02
CA PRO A 114 -9.41 -6.33 6.39
C PRO A 114 -8.00 -6.41 5.80
N PRO A 115 -7.45 -5.31 5.24
CA PRO A 115 -6.10 -5.32 4.70
C PRO A 115 -5.19 -5.93 5.76
N ARG A 116 -4.48 -7.02 5.40
CA ARG A 116 -3.47 -7.60 6.30
C ARG A 116 -2.56 -6.45 6.71
N PRO A 117 -2.33 -6.22 8.02
CA PRO A 117 -1.41 -5.19 8.45
C PRO A 117 -0.08 -5.43 7.74
N VAL A 118 0.37 -4.46 6.95
CA VAL A 118 1.74 -4.49 6.47
C VAL A 118 2.59 -4.31 7.72
N GLU A 119 3.23 -5.38 8.19
CA GLU A 119 4.09 -5.28 9.36
C GLU A 119 5.33 -4.49 8.95
N HIS A 120 5.30 -3.18 9.22
CA HIS A 120 6.43 -2.33 8.97
C HIS A 120 7.57 -2.75 9.91
N PRO A 121 8.82 -2.87 9.38
CA PRO A 121 9.98 -3.21 10.20
C PRO A 121 10.10 -2.22 11.37
N ASN A 122 10.60 -2.71 12.51
CA ASN A 122 10.71 -1.90 13.73
C ASN A 122 12.01 -1.10 13.71
N PRO A 123 11.98 0.24 13.58
CA PRO A 123 13.18 1.04 13.63
C PRO A 123 13.66 1.35 15.06
N SER A 124 12.95 0.86 16.09
CA SER A 124 13.28 1.12 17.49
C SER A 124 14.48 0.30 17.96
N PHE A 125 15.37 0.92 18.74
CA PHE A 125 16.61 0.30 19.21
C PHE A 125 16.97 0.78 20.62
N THR A 126 17.95 0.14 21.27
CA THR A 126 18.52 0.60 22.54
C THR A 126 19.73 1.50 22.28
N PHE A 127 19.69 2.74 22.75
CA PHE A 127 20.83 3.65 22.71
C PHE A 127 21.75 3.39 23.89
N VAL A 128 23.06 3.26 23.66
CA VAL A 128 24.07 3.00 24.69
C VAL A 128 25.13 4.10 24.66
N ASN A 129 25.35 4.77 25.79
CA ASN A 129 26.37 5.80 25.91
C ASN A 129 27.74 5.18 26.24
N LEU A 130 28.61 5.08 25.24
CA LEU A 130 30.01 4.64 25.38
C LEU A 130 31.01 5.77 25.12
N SER A 131 30.58 7.04 25.14
CA SER A 131 31.46 8.21 24.89
C SER A 131 32.42 8.54 26.04
N GLY A 132 32.17 7.98 27.24
CA GLY A 132 32.91 8.35 28.45
C GLY A 132 32.41 9.62 29.14
N GLU A 133 31.45 10.35 28.56
CA GLU A 133 30.89 11.59 29.10
C GLU A 133 29.37 11.48 29.33
N PRO A 134 28.79 12.15 30.34
CA PRO A 134 27.34 12.18 30.55
C PRO A 134 26.64 12.97 29.44
N ILE A 135 25.61 12.36 28.84
CA ILE A 135 24.77 13.00 27.82
C ILE A 135 23.58 13.67 28.50
N ARG A 136 23.34 14.95 28.18
CA ARG A 136 22.25 15.75 28.73
C ARG A 136 20.95 15.59 27.94
N GLU A 137 21.04 15.58 26.62
CA GLU A 137 19.88 15.51 25.72
C GLU A 137 20.16 14.53 24.58
N ILE A 138 19.14 13.77 24.18
CA ILE A 138 19.18 12.85 23.04
C ILE A 138 18.01 13.15 22.13
N TYR A 139 18.29 13.41 20.87
CA TYR A 139 17.30 13.59 19.82
C TYR A 139 17.48 12.50 18.77
N VAL A 140 16.39 11.82 18.42
CA VAL A 140 16.40 10.79 17.38
C VAL A 140 15.18 10.97 16.50
N SER A 141 15.42 11.13 15.21
CA SER A 141 14.37 11.28 14.19
C SER A 141 14.63 10.33 13.03
N LEU A 142 13.56 9.79 12.44
CA LEU A 142 13.71 9.09 11.15
C LEU A 142 14.20 10.08 10.09
N THR A 143 14.97 9.61 9.12
CA THR A 143 15.48 10.46 8.02
C THR A 143 14.36 11.09 7.18
N SER A 144 13.17 10.49 7.18
CA SER A 144 11.97 11.05 6.55
C SER A 144 11.35 12.21 7.32
N GLN A 145 11.77 12.47 8.55
CA GLN A 145 11.27 13.54 9.40
C GLN A 145 12.14 14.78 9.25
N ARG A 146 11.50 15.95 9.10
CA ARG A 146 12.20 17.23 8.94
C ARG A 146 12.69 17.84 10.26
N ASN A 147 12.14 17.38 11.37
CA ASN A 147 12.41 17.91 12.70
C ASN A 147 12.89 16.79 13.63
N TRP A 148 13.76 17.14 14.56
CA TRP A 148 14.35 16.23 15.55
C TRP A 148 13.35 15.71 16.59
N GLY A 149 12.25 16.43 16.80
CA GLY A 149 11.30 16.14 17.86
C GLY A 149 11.80 16.57 19.23
N ALA A 150 11.16 16.02 20.27
CA ALA A 150 11.52 16.28 21.66
C ALA A 150 12.74 15.45 22.09
N ASP A 151 13.45 15.95 23.10
CA ASP A 151 14.46 15.19 23.81
C ASP A 151 13.86 13.88 24.37
N ARG A 152 14.60 12.80 24.18
CA ARG A 152 14.22 11.44 24.58
C ARG A 152 14.46 11.17 26.06
N LEU A 153 15.37 11.90 26.70
CA LEU A 153 15.65 11.78 28.15
C LEU A 153 14.64 12.56 28.99
N GLY A 154 14.26 13.75 28.51
CA GLY A 154 13.40 14.67 29.23
C GLY A 154 14.19 15.55 30.22
N PRO A 155 13.55 16.59 30.75
CA PRO A 155 14.24 17.75 31.35
C PRO A 155 14.96 17.48 32.69
N ARG A 156 14.84 16.28 33.25
CA ARG A 156 15.39 15.93 34.58
C ARG A 156 16.31 14.71 34.54
N GLN A 157 16.55 14.14 33.36
CA GLN A 157 17.33 12.93 33.22
C GLN A 157 18.58 13.21 32.39
N ILE A 158 19.69 12.60 32.81
CA ILE A 158 20.92 12.51 32.03
C ILE A 158 21.18 11.04 31.75
N LEU A 159 21.96 10.73 30.71
CA LEU A 159 22.44 9.39 30.43
C LEU A 159 23.94 9.28 30.76
N PRO A 160 24.30 8.70 31.92
CA PRO A 160 25.70 8.53 32.30
C PRO A 160 26.50 7.65 31.33
N PRO A 161 27.84 7.70 31.36
CA PRO A 161 28.68 6.75 30.64
C PRO A 161 28.36 5.30 31.06
N GLY A 162 28.30 4.41 30.08
CA GLY A 162 27.94 3.00 30.26
C GLY A 162 26.45 2.73 30.40
N ALA A 163 25.61 3.75 30.57
CA ALA A 163 24.16 3.58 30.66
C ALA A 163 23.51 3.45 29.28
N SER A 164 22.29 2.90 29.26
CA SER A 164 21.50 2.71 28.04
C SER A 164 20.02 3.03 28.24
N MET A 165 19.32 3.37 27.17
CA MET A 165 17.88 3.58 27.18
C MET A 165 17.19 3.09 25.89
N PRO A 166 15.91 2.69 25.94
CA PRO A 166 15.17 2.35 24.74
C PRO A 166 14.75 3.62 23.96
N ILE A 167 14.95 3.61 22.64
CA ILE A 167 14.47 4.63 21.71
C ILE A 167 13.32 4.04 20.90
N THR A 168 12.12 4.55 21.12
CA THR A 168 10.92 4.15 20.38
C THR A 168 10.68 5.08 19.20
N LEU A 169 10.61 4.50 18.00
CA LEU A 169 10.38 5.22 16.75
C LEU A 169 9.08 4.74 16.07
N PRO A 170 8.39 5.63 15.32
CA PRO A 170 7.16 5.25 14.63
C PRO A 170 7.45 4.25 13.51
N ARG A 171 6.59 3.26 13.36
CA ARG A 171 6.70 2.21 12.33
C ARG A 171 6.15 2.70 11.00
N THR A 172 6.90 3.53 10.29
CA THR A 172 6.51 4.10 8.99
C THR A 172 7.06 3.32 7.80
N GLY A 173 7.86 2.26 8.04
CA GLY A 173 8.59 1.53 7.01
C GLY A 173 9.95 2.13 6.66
N VAL A 174 10.32 3.26 7.27
CA VAL A 174 11.65 3.88 7.15
C VAL A 174 12.58 3.27 8.19
N CYS A 175 13.74 2.78 7.74
CA CYS A 175 14.74 2.07 8.56
C CYS A 175 16.02 2.86 8.78
N THR A 176 16.02 4.16 8.44
CA THR A 176 17.17 5.02 8.69
C THR A 176 16.79 6.16 9.63
N ALA A 177 17.66 6.43 10.59
CA ALA A 177 17.48 7.46 11.59
C ALA A 177 18.72 8.37 11.69
N ASP A 178 18.45 9.60 12.08
CA ASP A 178 19.44 10.58 12.48
C ASP A 178 19.43 10.68 14.00
N ILE A 179 20.60 10.85 14.59
CA ILE A 179 20.82 10.96 16.02
C ILE A 179 21.62 12.23 16.30
N ARG A 180 21.13 13.05 17.23
CA ARG A 180 21.82 14.22 17.76
C ARG A 180 21.87 14.11 19.27
N ILE A 181 23.00 14.43 19.86
CA ILE A 181 23.14 14.52 21.32
C ILE A 181 23.65 15.89 21.73
N VAL A 182 23.39 16.24 22.99
CA VAL A 182 23.97 17.41 23.64
C VAL A 182 24.60 16.97 24.96
N TYR A 183 25.88 17.28 25.14
CA TYR A 183 26.62 17.00 26.38
C TYR A 183 26.35 18.07 27.44
N MET A 184 26.82 17.84 28.67
CA MET A 184 26.64 18.75 29.79
C MET A 184 27.23 20.15 29.56
N ASP A 185 28.32 20.24 28.80
CA ASP A 185 28.99 21.50 28.39
C ASP A 185 28.25 22.25 27.26
N GLY A 186 27.17 21.67 26.71
CA GLY A 186 26.43 22.24 25.59
C GLY A 186 26.97 21.87 24.21
N ARG A 187 28.04 21.08 24.12
CA ARG A 187 28.56 20.57 22.84
C ARG A 187 27.54 19.65 22.19
N VAL A 188 27.33 19.87 20.88
CA VAL A 188 26.38 19.11 20.06
C VAL A 188 27.14 18.20 19.11
N MET A 189 26.69 16.94 19.03
CA MET A 189 27.22 15.97 18.07
C MET A 189 26.08 15.31 17.31
N GLU A 190 26.31 14.98 16.04
CA GLU A 190 25.32 14.36 15.17
C GLU A 190 25.89 13.17 14.42
N GLN A 191 25.05 12.16 14.21
CA GLN A 191 25.27 11.07 13.28
C GLN A 191 24.02 10.87 12.44
N ARG A 192 24.20 10.76 11.12
CA ARG A 192 23.11 10.78 10.14
C ARG A 192 23.03 9.44 9.41
N ASN A 193 21.83 9.11 8.93
CA ASN A 193 21.55 7.94 8.08
C ASN A 193 21.97 6.59 8.70
N ILE A 194 21.73 6.41 10.00
CA ILE A 194 22.00 5.15 10.70
C ILE A 194 20.91 4.14 10.36
N GLU A 195 21.28 2.96 9.87
CA GLU A 195 20.35 1.85 9.67
C GLU A 195 19.94 1.24 11.02
N THR A 196 18.64 1.22 11.32
CA THR A 196 18.15 0.83 12.64
C THR A 196 17.33 -0.46 12.68
N CYS A 197 16.81 -0.94 11.55
CA CYS A 197 15.94 -2.11 11.53
C CYS A 197 16.72 -3.43 11.69
N SER A 198 18.01 -3.46 11.35
CA SER A 198 18.85 -4.65 11.50
C SER A 198 19.60 -4.69 12.83
N ILE A 199 19.48 -3.66 13.67
CA ILE A 199 20.19 -3.55 14.95
C ILE A 199 19.22 -3.52 16.13
N ARG A 200 19.64 -4.13 17.24
CA ARG A 200 18.92 -4.05 18.52
C ARG A 200 19.44 -2.94 19.42
N SER A 201 20.69 -2.56 19.21
CA SER A 201 21.40 -1.57 20.01
C SER A 201 22.31 -0.72 19.16
N PHE A 202 22.37 0.57 19.48
CA PHE A 202 23.28 1.52 18.89
C PHE A 202 24.24 2.05 19.96
N ALA A 203 25.54 1.89 19.73
CA ALA A 203 26.58 2.33 20.66
C ALA A 203 27.14 3.69 20.23
N TRP A 204 26.86 4.72 21.03
CA TRP A 204 27.40 6.06 20.83
C TRP A 204 28.79 6.16 21.46
N ARG A 205 29.80 6.54 20.68
CA ARG A 205 31.22 6.56 21.09
C ARG A 205 31.81 7.93 20.87
#